data_AF-A0A920ADE8-F1
#
_entry.id   AF-A0A920ADE8-F1
#
_cell.length_a   1.000
_cell.length_b   1.000
_cell.length_c   1.000
_cell.angle_alpha   90.00
_cell.angle_beta   90.00
_cell.angle_gamma   90.00
#
_symmetry.space_group_name_H-M   'P 1'
#
loop_
_entity.id
_entity.type
_entity.pdbx_description
1 polymer ?
#
loop_
_entity_poly.entity_id
_entity_poly.type
_entity_poly.pdbx_seq_one_letter_code
_entity_poly.pdbx_strand_id
1 'polypeptide(L)'
;MNPEYEFLFNALLSRARAFDPKYNDSSKLITEINKMLKDDKNNDYKDQIYFALAEIALKEEEKEQAIDHLLNATANNTGNDQQQSIAHLTLAEIYFNDAEYLSAQVHYDTAITFLSENHPDFDALSKKEKV
;
A
#
# COMPACT_ATOMS: atom_id res chain seq x y z
N MET A 1 -21.84 5.14 10.35
CA MET A 1 -20.45 4.84 10.77
C MET A 1 -20.44 4.64 12.28
N ASN A 2 -19.77 3.59 12.77
CA ASN A 2 -19.62 3.31 14.20
C ASN A 2 -18.23 3.82 14.66
N PRO A 3 -18.15 4.86 15.51
CA PRO A 3 -16.88 5.48 15.90
C PRO A 3 -15.84 4.52 16.51
N GLU A 4 -16.29 3.50 17.25
CA GLU A 4 -15.37 2.50 17.82
C GLU A 4 -14.66 1.66 16.76
N TYR A 5 -15.34 1.41 15.64
CA TYR A 5 -14.83 0.59 14.55
C TYR A 5 -13.77 1.33 13.74
N GLU A 6 -14.04 2.59 13.38
CA GLU A 6 -13.10 3.44 12.67
C GLU A 6 -11.84 3.70 13.51
N PHE A 7 -12.00 3.84 14.83
CA PHE A 7 -10.87 3.91 15.74
C PHE A 7 -10.03 2.63 15.71
N LEU A 8 -10.66 1.44 15.79
CA LEU A 8 -9.95 0.16 15.72
C LEU A 8 -9.21 0.01 14.38
N PHE A 9 -9.85 0.40 13.27
CA PHE A 9 -9.25 0.36 11.94
C PHE A 9 -8.00 1.23 11.86
N ASN A 10 -8.13 2.51 12.23
CA ASN A 10 -7.01 3.45 12.21
C ASN A 10 -5.87 3.05 13.16
N ALA A 11 -6.21 2.46 14.32
CA ALA A 11 -5.23 1.94 15.26
C ALA A 11 -4.45 0.76 14.69
N LEU A 12 -5.10 -0.15 13.97
CA LEU A 12 -4.46 -1.30 13.33
C LEU A 12 -3.52 -0.87 12.19
N LEU A 13 -3.96 0.05 11.33
CA LEU A 13 -3.09 0.62 10.29
C LEU A 13 -1.88 1.34 10.90
N SER A 14 -2.10 2.12 11.97
CA SER A 14 -1.01 2.79 12.68
C SER A 14 0.01 1.80 13.25
N ARG A 15 -0.45 0.66 13.77
CA ARG A 15 0.43 -0.41 14.25
C ARG A 15 1.21 -1.08 13.12
N ALA A 16 0.62 -1.29 11.94
CA ALA A 16 1.34 -1.81 10.76
C ALA A 16 2.46 -0.84 10.33
N ARG A 17 2.16 0.46 10.29
CA ARG A 17 3.15 1.51 9.98
C ARG A 17 4.23 1.66 11.04
N ALA A 18 3.91 1.42 12.31
CA ALA A 18 4.88 1.48 13.41
C ALA A 18 5.62 0.15 13.65
N PHE A 19 5.22 -0.94 12.99
CA PHE A 19 5.85 -2.25 13.16
C PHE A 19 7.35 -2.18 12.84
N ASP A 20 8.16 -2.87 13.66
CA ASP A 20 9.59 -3.04 13.46
C ASP A 20 9.94 -4.51 13.73
N PRO A 21 10.36 -5.27 12.71
CA PRO A 21 10.63 -6.70 12.81
C PRO A 21 11.84 -7.02 13.69
N LYS A 22 12.71 -6.05 13.96
CA LYS A 22 13.85 -6.25 14.87
C LYS A 22 13.41 -6.46 16.32
N TYR A 23 12.26 -5.90 16.70
CA TYR A 23 11.79 -5.87 18.08
C TYR A 23 10.47 -6.61 18.29
N ASN A 24 9.72 -6.91 17.24
CA ASN A 24 8.36 -7.44 17.34
C ASN A 24 8.09 -8.54 16.32
N ASP A 25 7.20 -9.48 16.70
CA ASP A 25 6.61 -10.47 15.79
C ASP A 25 5.33 -9.91 15.13
N SER A 26 5.23 -9.98 13.81
CA SER A 26 4.09 -9.49 13.04
C SER A 26 2.89 -10.45 13.04
N SER A 27 3.09 -11.73 13.34
CA SER A 27 2.09 -12.80 13.15
C SER A 27 0.72 -12.48 13.77
N LYS A 28 0.72 -11.92 14.98
CA LYS A 28 -0.52 -11.50 15.66
C LYS A 28 -1.18 -10.31 14.95
N LEU A 29 -0.40 -9.31 14.55
CA LEU A 29 -0.90 -8.14 13.85
C LEU A 29 -1.45 -8.52 12.46
N ILE A 30 -0.74 -9.35 11.71
CA ILE A 30 -1.20 -9.91 10.43
C ILE A 30 -2.50 -10.69 10.61
N THR A 31 -2.64 -11.47 11.69
CA THR A 31 -3.88 -12.18 12.00
C THR A 31 -5.05 -11.23 12.26
N GLU A 32 -4.82 -10.13 12.97
CA GLU A 32 -5.83 -9.09 13.23
C GLU A 32 -6.24 -8.38 11.93
N ILE A 33 -5.28 -7.96 11.11
CA ILE A 33 -5.52 -7.31 9.81
C ILE A 33 -6.27 -8.25 8.85
N ASN A 34 -5.91 -9.54 8.80
CA ASN A 34 -6.63 -10.51 7.98
C ASN A 34 -8.07 -10.76 8.42
N LYS A 35 -8.39 -10.60 9.71
CA LYS A 35 -9.79 -10.64 10.18
C LYS A 35 -10.56 -9.44 9.67
N MET A 36 -9.93 -8.26 9.64
CA MET A 36 -10.54 -7.07 9.04
C MET A 36 -10.86 -7.29 7.56
N LEU A 37 -9.93 -7.87 6.81
CA LEU A 37 -10.12 -8.14 5.38
C LEU A 37 -11.36 -9.01 5.09
N LYS A 38 -11.74 -9.88 6.03
CA LYS A 38 -12.90 -10.77 5.95
C LYS A 38 -14.20 -10.17 6.47
N ASP A 39 -14.14 -9.04 7.18
CA ASP A 39 -15.34 -8.36 7.68
C ASP A 39 -15.95 -7.51 6.56
N ASP A 40 -17.21 -7.78 6.22
CA ASP A 40 -17.95 -7.08 5.15
C ASP A 40 -18.03 -5.56 5.39
N LYS A 41 -17.88 -5.10 6.63
CA LYS A 41 -17.80 -3.67 6.96
C LYS A 41 -16.59 -2.98 6.34
N ASN A 42 -15.57 -3.73 5.93
CA ASN A 42 -14.36 -3.21 5.31
C ASN A 42 -14.35 -3.28 3.79
N ASN A 43 -15.47 -3.62 3.14
CA ASN A 43 -15.50 -3.76 1.69
C ASN A 43 -14.95 -2.52 0.94
N ASP A 44 -15.20 -1.32 1.47
CA ASP A 44 -14.73 -0.05 0.90
C ASP A 44 -13.32 0.38 1.40
N TYR A 45 -12.67 -0.44 2.22
CA TYR A 45 -11.36 -0.16 2.83
C TYR A 45 -10.33 -1.27 2.58
N LYS A 46 -10.65 -2.21 1.69
CA LYS A 46 -9.78 -3.37 1.40
C LYS A 46 -8.44 -2.95 0.82
N ASP A 47 -8.40 -1.88 0.02
CA ASP A 47 -7.18 -1.29 -0.52
C ASP A 47 -6.17 -0.93 0.59
N GLN A 48 -6.63 -0.21 1.62
CA GLN A 48 -5.81 0.23 2.75
C GLN A 48 -5.38 -0.94 3.63
N ILE A 49 -6.24 -1.95 3.81
CA ILE A 49 -5.93 -3.16 4.57
C ILE A 49 -4.83 -3.96 3.86
N TYR A 50 -4.95 -4.16 2.55
CA TYR A 50 -3.91 -4.82 1.75
C TYR A 50 -2.62 -4.01 1.74
N PHE A 51 -2.70 -2.68 1.62
CA PHE A 51 -1.52 -1.83 1.68
C PHE A 51 -0.78 -1.96 3.01
N ALA A 52 -1.49 -2.01 4.14
CA ALA A 52 -0.85 -2.24 5.45
C ALA A 52 -0.18 -3.62 5.57
N LEU A 53 -0.72 -4.66 4.94
CA LEU A 53 -0.05 -5.97 4.84
C LEU A 53 1.23 -5.86 4.01
N ALA A 54 1.20 -5.12 2.90
CA ALA A 54 2.39 -4.86 2.11
C ALA A 54 3.46 -4.09 2.91
N GLU A 55 3.09 -3.07 3.68
CA GLU A 55 4.04 -2.33 4.53
C GLU A 55 4.75 -3.23 5.56
N ILE A 56 4.02 -4.21 6.12
CA ILE A 56 4.61 -5.21 7.03
C ILE A 56 5.58 -6.11 6.25
N ALA A 57 5.13 -6.68 5.13
CA ALA A 57 5.95 -7.57 4.31
C ALA A 57 7.23 -6.90 3.80
N LEU A 58 7.17 -5.62 3.40
CA LEU A 58 8.34 -4.84 2.99
C LEU A 58 9.35 -4.69 4.12
N LYS A 59 8.89 -4.46 5.35
CA LYS A 59 9.79 -4.36 6.51
C LYS A 59 10.43 -5.69 6.87
N GLU A 60 9.70 -6.79 6.66
CA GLU A 60 10.20 -8.15 6.85
C GLU A 60 11.07 -8.65 5.69
N GLU A 61 11.32 -7.80 4.68
CA GLU A 61 12.07 -8.14 3.47
C GLU A 61 11.41 -9.25 2.62
N GLU A 62 10.11 -9.48 2.85
CA GLU A 62 9.25 -10.44 2.14
C GLU A 62 8.70 -9.81 0.85
N LYS A 63 9.60 -9.51 -0.10
CA LYS A 63 9.29 -8.74 -1.32
C LYS A 63 8.15 -9.33 -2.16
N GLU A 64 8.13 -10.64 -2.39
CA GLU A 64 7.08 -11.28 -3.21
C GLU A 64 5.70 -11.10 -2.57
N GLN A 65 5.61 -11.28 -1.24
CA GLN A 65 4.37 -11.07 -0.50
C GLN A 65 3.94 -9.60 -0.52
N ALA A 66 4.89 -8.68 -0.43
CA ALA A 66 4.62 -7.25 -0.54
C ALA A 66 4.02 -6.89 -1.92
N ILE A 67 4.58 -7.41 -3.01
CA ILE A 67 4.05 -7.22 -4.37
C ILE A 67 2.62 -7.74 -4.46
N ASP A 68 2.37 -8.97 -4.01
CA ASP A 68 1.03 -9.58 -4.02
C ASP A 68 0.02 -8.71 -3.26
N HIS A 69 0.40 -8.23 -2.08
CA HIS A 69 -0.46 -7.35 -1.29
C HIS A 69 -0.69 -6.00 -1.96
N LEU A 70 0.32 -5.38 -2.57
CA LEU A 70 0.16 -4.13 -3.32
C LEU A 70 -0.76 -4.30 -4.53
N LEU A 71 -0.61 -5.39 -5.29
CA LEU A 71 -1.50 -5.69 -6.42
C LEU A 71 -2.94 -5.87 -5.93
N ASN A 72 -3.16 -6.60 -4.84
CA ASN A 72 -4.48 -6.70 -4.22
C ASN A 72 -5.01 -5.34 -3.75
N ALA A 73 -4.15 -4.46 -3.21
CA ALA A 73 -4.55 -3.11 -2.83
C ALA A 73 -5.07 -2.31 -4.04
N THR A 74 -4.32 -2.31 -5.15
CA THR A 74 -4.72 -1.61 -6.38
C THR A 74 -6.00 -2.17 -7.01
N ALA A 75 -6.22 -3.49 -6.91
CA ALA A 75 -7.38 -4.18 -7.47
C ALA A 75 -8.66 -3.98 -6.63
N ASN A 76 -8.52 -3.71 -5.33
CA ASN A 76 -9.65 -3.51 -4.42
C ASN A 76 -9.85 -2.03 -4.04
N ASN A 77 -9.24 -1.10 -4.78
CA ASN A 77 -9.45 0.33 -4.60
C ASN A 77 -10.86 0.75 -5.06
N THR A 78 -11.59 1.43 -4.18
CA THR A 78 -12.96 1.90 -4.44
C THR A 78 -13.03 3.42 -4.57
N GLY A 79 -12.16 4.00 -5.40
CA GLY A 79 -12.14 5.44 -5.71
C GLY A 79 -11.27 6.27 -4.78
N ASN A 80 -10.27 5.66 -4.14
CA ASN A 80 -9.26 6.36 -3.35
C ASN A 80 -8.01 6.61 -4.20
N ASP A 81 -8.04 7.66 -5.02
CA ASP A 81 -6.97 7.98 -5.98
C ASP A 81 -5.61 8.15 -5.30
N GLN A 82 -5.57 8.73 -4.10
CA GLN A 82 -4.33 8.88 -3.35
C GLN A 82 -3.72 7.52 -2.99
N GLN A 83 -4.52 6.61 -2.44
CA GLN A 83 -4.06 5.26 -2.09
C GLN A 83 -3.67 4.47 -3.35
N GLN A 84 -4.38 4.68 -4.46
CA GLN A 84 -4.06 4.08 -5.76
C GLN A 84 -2.69 4.54 -6.26
N SER A 85 -2.45 5.86 -6.23
CA SER A 85 -1.18 6.45 -6.62
C SER A 85 -0.02 5.92 -5.76
N ILE A 86 -0.19 5.89 -4.44
CA ILE A 86 0.83 5.39 -3.51
C ILE A 86 1.14 3.92 -3.77
N ALA A 87 0.13 3.06 -3.90
CA ALA A 87 0.34 1.63 -4.13
C ALA A 87 1.06 1.35 -5.46
N HIS A 88 0.68 2.05 -6.53
CA HIS A 88 1.38 1.96 -7.81
C HIS A 88 2.80 2.50 -7.73
N LEU A 89 3.03 3.60 -7.01
CA LEU A 89 4.37 4.14 -6.81
C LEU A 89 5.27 3.15 -6.07
N THR A 90 4.77 2.50 -5.02
CA THR A 90 5.52 1.48 -4.28
C THR A 90 5.86 0.27 -5.18
N LEU A 91 4.91 -0.21 -5.99
CA LEU A 91 5.17 -1.27 -6.98
C LEU A 91 6.26 -0.83 -7.98
N ALA A 92 6.18 0.39 -8.49
CA ALA A 92 7.14 0.92 -9.44
C ALA A 92 8.56 0.94 -8.84
N GLU A 93 8.71 1.38 -7.60
CA GLU A 93 10.00 1.41 -6.91
C GLU A 93 10.58 0.01 -6.67
N ILE A 94 9.74 -0.96 -6.31
CA ILE A 94 10.17 -2.37 -6.16
C ILE A 94 10.70 -2.89 -7.49
N TYR A 95 9.92 -2.78 -8.57
CA TYR A 95 10.33 -3.26 -9.89
C TYR A 95 11.55 -2.52 -10.43
N PHE A 96 11.66 -1.21 -10.18
CA PHE A 96 12.83 -0.44 -10.60
C PHE A 96 14.10 -0.94 -9.90
N ASN A 97 14.02 -1.20 -8.59
CA ASN A 97 15.14 -1.74 -7.81
C ASN A 97 15.57 -3.14 -8.29
N ASP A 98 14.62 -3.91 -8.83
CA ASP A 98 14.86 -5.22 -9.44
C ASP A 98 15.33 -5.15 -10.91
N ALA A 99 15.55 -3.93 -11.44
CA ALA A 99 15.87 -3.67 -12.85
C ALA A 99 14.78 -4.13 -13.85
N GLU A 100 13.55 -4.33 -13.39
CA GLU A 100 12.37 -4.62 -14.21
C GLU A 100 11.75 -3.31 -14.74
N TYR A 101 12.51 -2.58 -15.55
CA TYR A 101 12.16 -1.21 -15.93
C TYR A 101 10.84 -1.06 -16.69
N LEU A 102 10.44 -2.07 -17.47
CA LEU A 102 9.14 -2.04 -18.16
C LEU A 102 7.97 -2.13 -17.17
N SER A 103 8.06 -3.05 -16.20
CA SER A 103 7.07 -3.16 -15.12
C SER A 103 7.04 -1.88 -14.29
N ALA A 104 8.22 -1.36 -13.93
CA ALA A 104 8.35 -0.12 -13.18
C ALA A 104 7.68 1.06 -13.91
N GLN A 105 7.93 1.23 -15.21
CA GLN A 105 7.35 2.29 -16.02
C GLN A 105 5.82 2.23 -16.03
N VAL A 106 5.23 1.05 -16.26
CA VAL A 106 3.76 0.88 -16.24
C VAL A 106 3.15 1.34 -14.92
N HIS A 107 3.81 1.00 -13.80
CA HIS A 107 3.35 1.42 -12.48
C HIS A 107 3.59 2.90 -12.21
N TYR A 108 4.70 3.50 -12.66
CA TYR A 108 4.93 4.95 -12.58
C TYR A 108 3.87 5.75 -13.36
N ASP A 109 3.60 5.39 -14.60
CA ASP A 109 2.60 6.06 -15.45
C ASP A 109 1.22 6.03 -14.79
N THR A 110 0.86 4.88 -14.22
CA THR A 110 -0.40 4.72 -13.49
C THR A 110 -0.41 5.56 -12.21
N ALA A 111 0.68 5.54 -11.42
CA ALA A 111 0.79 6.34 -10.20
C ALA A 111 0.60 7.84 -10.48
N ILE A 112 1.21 8.35 -11.56
CA ILE A 112 1.09 9.76 -11.99
C ILE A 112 -0.34 10.10 -12.39
N THR A 113 -1.02 9.18 -13.09
CA THR A 113 -2.42 9.37 -13.50
C THR A 113 -3.35 9.61 -12.31
N PHE A 114 -3.13 8.90 -11.20
CA PHE A 114 -3.92 9.05 -9.96
C PHE A 114 -3.40 10.13 -9.01
N LEU A 115 -2.20 10.68 -9.22
CA LEU A 115 -1.62 11.66 -8.31
C LEU A 115 -2.38 13.02 -8.37
N SER A 116 -2.95 13.38 -9.51
CA SER A 116 -3.67 14.65 -9.80
C SER A 116 -2.86 15.94 -9.49
N GLU A 117 -3.04 16.98 -10.30
CA GLU A 117 -2.19 18.19 -10.41
C GLU A 117 -1.95 19.04 -9.14
N ASN A 118 -2.52 18.68 -7.98
CA ASN A 118 -2.43 19.43 -6.72
C ASN A 118 -1.50 18.80 -5.67
N HIS A 119 -0.82 17.69 -5.96
CA HIS A 119 0.06 17.04 -4.98
C HIS A 119 1.47 17.67 -4.96
N PRO A 120 2.01 18.10 -3.78
CA PRO A 120 3.33 18.73 -3.66
C PRO A 120 4.50 17.90 -4.22
N ASP A 121 4.33 16.57 -4.29
CA ASP A 121 5.36 15.63 -4.77
C ASP A 121 5.28 15.35 -6.28
N PHE A 122 4.33 15.94 -7.02
CA PHE A 122 4.19 15.78 -8.47
C PHE A 122 5.50 16.14 -9.22
N ASP A 123 6.16 17.22 -8.80
CA ASP A 123 7.42 17.67 -9.39
C ASP A 123 8.60 16.72 -9.14
N ALA A 124 8.58 15.97 -8.02
CA ALA A 124 9.64 15.02 -7.69
C ALA A 124 9.51 13.72 -8.50
N LEU A 125 8.28 13.27 -8.75
CA LEU A 125 7.99 12.05 -9.51
C LEU A 125 8.12 12.25 -11.02
N SER A 126 7.68 13.39 -11.57
CA SER A 126 7.85 13.72 -13.00
C SER A 126 9.33 13.74 -13.46
N LYS A 127 10.26 14.04 -12.55
CA LYS A 127 11.70 14.02 -12.85
C LYS A 127 12.29 12.61 -12.93
N LYS A 128 11.71 11.61 -12.25
CA LYS A 128 12.16 10.21 -12.33
C LYS A 128 11.67 9.50 -13.59
N GLU A 129 10.52 9.90 -14.14
CA GLU A 129 9.96 9.34 -15.39
C GLU A 129 10.85 9.59 -16.63
N LYS A 130 11.72 10.61 -16.59
CA LYS A 130 12.51 11.06 -17.75
C LYS A 130 13.98 10.61 -17.75
N VAL A 131 14.39 9.73 -16.84
CA VAL A 131 15.79 9.25 -16.74
C VAL A 131 15.93 7.85 -17.29
#